data_AF-A0A2H0E2N5-F1
#
_entry.id   AF-A0A2H0E2N5-F1
#
_cell.length_a   1.000
_cell.length_b   1.000
_cell.length_c   1.000
_cell.angle_alpha   90.00
_cell.angle_beta   90.00
_cell.angle_gamma   90.00
#
_symmetry.space_group_name_H-M   'P 1'
#
loop_
_entity.id
_entity.type
_entity.pdbx_description
1 polymer ?
#
loop_
_entity_poly.entity_id
_entity_poly.type
_entity_poly.pdbx_seq_one_letter_code
_entity_poly.pdbx_strand_id
1 'polypeptide(L)'
;MSTLSKRPYWLWDYDLTEKDVRRILRGKNEVERRWLMGRILTHTSYPDIWNYLTVKDIVSQWPNLRLRREIKRNWEGALRVWGYADQI
;
A
#
# COMPACT_ATOMS: atom_id res chain seq x y z
N MET A 1 -20.75 0.03 15.59
CA MET A 1 -19.82 -1.05 15.20
C MET A 1 -18.46 -0.45 14.87
N SER A 2 -17.38 -0.89 15.53
CA SER A 2 -16.03 -0.38 15.27
C SER A 2 -15.55 -0.82 13.88
N THR A 3 -15.09 0.13 13.06
CA THR A 3 -14.50 -0.15 11.73
C THR A 3 -13.23 -1.00 11.84
N LEU A 4 -12.56 -0.97 12.99
CA LEU A 4 -11.31 -1.71 13.25
C LEU A 4 -11.48 -3.23 13.23
N SER A 5 -12.68 -3.74 13.52
CA SER A 5 -12.97 -5.18 13.53
C SER A 5 -13.48 -5.70 12.19
N LYS A 6 -13.68 -4.82 11.19
CA LYS A 6 -14.18 -5.20 9.87
C LYS A 6 -13.02 -5.45 8.91
N ARG A 7 -13.21 -6.39 7.98
CA ARG A 7 -12.30 -6.63 6.85
C ARG A 7 -12.41 -5.47 5.85
N PRO A 8 -11.29 -4.91 5.36
CA PRO A 8 -11.34 -3.94 4.28
C PRO A 8 -11.85 -4.57 2.97
N TYR A 9 -12.67 -3.85 2.19
CA TYR A 9 -13.28 -4.39 0.96
C TYR A 9 -12.25 -4.85 -0.09
N TRP A 10 -11.08 -4.20 -0.13
CA TRP A 10 -10.00 -4.48 -1.08
C TRP A 10 -9.18 -5.73 -0.69
N LEU A 11 -9.43 -6.33 0.47
CA LEU A 11 -8.72 -7.48 1.02
C LEU A 11 -9.62 -8.72 1.16
N TRP A 12 -10.50 -8.93 0.18
CA TRP A 12 -11.56 -9.93 0.20
C TRP A 12 -11.07 -11.39 0.33
N ASP A 13 -9.86 -11.68 -0.13
CA ASP A 13 -9.19 -12.99 -0.15
C ASP A 13 -8.42 -13.36 1.12
N TYR A 14 -8.34 -12.47 2.12
CA TYR A 14 -7.66 -12.75 3.39
C TYR A 14 -8.54 -12.44 4.59
N ASP A 15 -8.36 -13.20 5.67
CA ASP A 15 -9.05 -12.95 6.93
C ASP A 15 -8.28 -11.96 7.82
N LEU A 16 -8.13 -10.73 7.34
CA LEU A 16 -7.47 -9.65 8.07
C LEU A 16 -8.45 -8.52 8.34
N THR A 17 -8.49 -8.06 9.59
CA THR A 17 -9.27 -6.90 10.00
C THR A 17 -8.52 -5.60 9.70
N GLU A 18 -9.24 -4.47 9.70
CA GLU A 18 -8.65 -3.13 9.64
C GLU A 18 -7.60 -2.92 10.76
N LYS A 19 -7.82 -3.49 11.96
CA LYS A 19 -6.83 -3.48 13.05
C LYS A 19 -5.55 -4.24 12.67
N ASP A 20 -5.68 -5.40 12.04
CA ASP A 20 -4.52 -6.19 11.59
C ASP A 20 -3.74 -5.48 10.50
N VAL A 21 -4.44 -4.88 9.53
CA VAL A 21 -3.81 -4.06 8.48
C VAL A 21 -2.97 -2.95 9.09
N ARG A 22 -3.54 -2.17 10.02
CA ARG A 22 -2.80 -1.09 10.70
C ARG A 22 -1.63 -1.61 11.53
N ARG A 23 -1.79 -2.77 12.18
CA ARG A 23 -0.72 -3.42 12.94
C ARG A 23 0.44 -3.85 12.03
N ILE A 24 0.13 -4.46 10.88
CA ILE A 24 1.15 -4.90 9.91
C ILE A 24 1.90 -3.69 9.32
N LEU A 25 1.18 -2.64 8.90
CA LEU A 25 1.79 -1.44 8.32
C LEU A 25 2.72 -0.69 9.30
N ARG A 26 2.45 -0.77 10.61
CA ARG A 26 3.29 -0.20 11.69
C ARG A 26 4.33 -1.18 12.23
N GLY A 27 4.30 -2.43 11.80
CA GLY A 27 5.19 -3.49 12.26
C GLY A 27 6.60 -3.36 11.70
N LYS A 28 7.54 -4.10 12.29
CA LYS A 28 8.94 -4.18 11.82
C LYS A 28 9.16 -5.27 10.76
N ASN A 29 8.16 -6.10 10.48
CA ASN A 29 8.26 -7.12 9.45
C ASN A 29 8.09 -6.48 8.07
N GLU A 30 9.21 -6.10 7.48
CA GLU A 30 9.24 -5.44 6.17
C GLU A 30 8.70 -6.31 5.02
N VAL A 31 8.71 -7.64 5.15
CA VAL A 31 8.13 -8.54 4.14
C VAL A 31 6.61 -8.43 4.14
N GLU A 32 5.98 -8.55 5.30
CA GLU A 32 4.53 -8.40 5.45
C GLU A 32 4.08 -6.98 5.10
N ARG A 33 4.82 -5.97 5.55
CA ARG A 33 4.54 -4.57 5.26
C ARG A 33 4.54 -4.30 3.76
N ARG A 34 5.59 -4.72 3.03
CA ARG A 34 5.64 -4.56 1.57
C ARG A 34 4.57 -5.34 0.83
N TRP A 35 4.28 -6.56 1.27
CA TRP A 35 3.19 -7.35 0.70
C TRP A 35 1.87 -6.59 0.80
N LEU A 36 1.55 -6.06 1.98
CA LEU A 36 0.30 -5.34 2.22
C LEU A 36 0.25 -3.99 1.47
N MET A 37 1.37 -3.28 1.40
CA MET A 37 1.50 -2.09 0.55
C MET A 37 1.20 -2.42 -0.92
N GLY A 38 1.74 -3.52 -1.44
CA GLY A 38 1.46 -3.97 -2.81
C GLY A 38 -0.02 -4.25 -3.04
N ARG A 39 -0.70 -4.85 -2.06
CA ARG A 39 -2.15 -5.07 -2.09
C ARG A 39 -2.93 -3.76 -2.13
N ILE A 40 -2.59 -2.81 -1.26
CA ILE A 40 -3.24 -1.50 -1.18
C ILE A 40 -3.12 -0.79 -2.53
N LEU A 41 -1.90 -0.69 -3.08
CA LEU A 41 -1.62 0.01 -4.34
C LEU A 41 -2.27 -0.64 -5.58
N THR A 42 -2.69 -1.90 -5.48
CA THR A 42 -3.27 -2.67 -6.60
C THR A 42 -4.79 -2.76 -6.54
N HIS A 43 -5.38 -2.87 -5.34
CA HIS A 43 -6.79 -3.25 -5.18
C HIS A 43 -7.66 -2.20 -4.46
N THR A 44 -7.06 -1.10 -4.00
CA THR A 44 -7.77 -0.05 -3.28
C THR A 44 -8.11 1.10 -4.21
N SER A 45 -9.26 1.75 -4.00
CA SER A 45 -9.59 2.98 -4.71
C SER A 45 -8.55 4.06 -4.42
N TYR A 46 -8.25 4.92 -5.41
CA TYR A 46 -7.18 5.92 -5.26
C TYR A 46 -7.34 6.82 -4.02
N PRO A 47 -8.54 7.36 -3.68
CA PRO A 47 -8.72 8.14 -2.45
C PRO A 47 -8.45 7.34 -1.17
N ASP A 48 -8.82 6.06 -1.16
CA ASP A 48 -8.72 5.22 0.04
C ASP A 48 -7.29 4.79 0.36
N ILE A 49 -6.38 4.81 -0.62
CA ILE A 49 -4.96 4.47 -0.42
C ILE A 49 -4.34 5.36 0.68
N TRP A 50 -4.73 6.63 0.69
CA TRP A 50 -4.19 7.63 1.63
C TRP A 50 -4.66 7.44 3.07
N ASN A 51 -5.64 6.55 3.32
CA ASN A 51 -6.01 6.14 4.67
C ASN A 51 -4.97 5.20 5.31
N TYR A 52 -4.07 4.63 4.50
CA TYR A 52 -3.11 3.61 4.90
C TYR A 52 -1.65 4.02 4.67
N LEU A 53 -1.37 4.70 3.56
CA LEU A 53 -0.01 5.00 3.11
C LEU A 53 0.20 6.48 2.88
N THR A 54 1.43 6.93 3.07
CA THR A 54 1.90 8.23 2.56
C THR A 54 2.73 8.03 1.29
N VAL A 55 2.92 9.08 0.49
CA VAL A 55 3.86 9.04 -0.66
C VAL A 55 5.26 8.66 -0.19
N LYS A 56 5.69 9.15 0.98
CA LYS A 56 6.98 8.81 1.57
C LYS A 56 7.09 7.31 1.90
N ASP A 57 6.03 6.68 2.41
CA ASP A 57 6.02 5.23 2.61
C ASP A 57 6.25 4.50 1.29
N ILE A 58 5.49 4.87 0.25
CA ILE A 58 5.56 4.25 -1.08
C ILE A 58 6.97 4.38 -1.65
N VAL A 59 7.55 5.58 -1.66
CA VAL A 59 8.89 5.85 -2.18
C VAL A 59 9.95 5.08 -1.39
N SER A 60 9.86 5.07 -0.05
CA SER A 60 10.84 4.35 0.79
C SER A 60 10.90 2.84 0.53
N GLN A 61 9.80 2.24 0.06
CA GLN A 61 9.73 0.82 -0.26
C GLN A 61 9.79 0.53 -1.75
N TRP A 62 9.78 1.58 -2.59
CA TRP A 62 9.61 1.48 -4.04
C TRP A 62 10.55 0.46 -4.72
N PRO A 63 11.86 0.44 -4.41
CA PRO A 63 12.79 -0.52 -5.02
C PRO A 63 12.42 -1.99 -4.75
N ASN A 64 11.78 -2.24 -3.61
CA ASN A 64 11.45 -3.57 -3.11
C ASN A 64 9.96 -3.95 -3.28
N LEU A 65 9.12 -3.02 -3.76
CA LEU A 65 7.71 -3.28 -4.01
C LEU A 65 7.54 -4.19 -5.24
N ARG A 66 6.93 -5.34 -5.00
CA ARG A 66 6.56 -6.30 -6.04
C ARG A 66 5.16 -5.98 -6.56
N LEU A 67 5.11 -5.24 -7.66
CA LEU A 67 3.87 -4.86 -8.35
C LEU A 67 3.86 -5.46 -9.75
N ARG A 68 2.65 -5.70 -10.30
CA ARG A 68 2.51 -6.01 -11.73
C ARG A 68 3.05 -4.85 -12.56
N ARG A 69 3.69 -5.14 -13.70
CA ARG A 69 4.41 -4.15 -14.52
C ARG A 69 3.55 -2.93 -14.89
N GLU A 70 2.29 -3.13 -15.24
CA GLU A 70 1.35 -2.06 -15.58
C GLU A 70 1.07 -1.13 -14.40
N ILE A 71 0.74 -1.71 -13.25
CA ILE A 71 0.52 -0.96 -12.00
C ILE A 71 1.78 -0.21 -11.61
N LYS A 72 2.95 -0.87 -11.72
CA LYS A 72 4.24 -0.27 -11.40
C LYS A 72 4.48 0.97 -12.26
N ARG A 73 4.32 0.89 -13.58
CA ARG A 73 4.50 2.03 -14.50
C ARG A 73 3.56 3.20 -14.21
N ASN A 74 2.29 2.92 -13.89
CA ASN A 74 1.33 3.98 -13.57
C ASN A 74 1.76 4.76 -12.32
N TRP A 75 2.20 4.04 -11.29
CA TRP A 75 2.75 4.65 -10.08
C TRP A 75 4.08 5.35 -10.32
N GLU A 76 4.98 4.83 -11.16
CA GLU A 76 6.22 5.55 -11.56
C GLU A 76 5.88 6.88 -12.21
N GLY A 77 4.89 6.90 -13.11
CA GLY A 77 4.41 8.13 -13.73
C GLY A 77 3.90 9.14 -12.69
N ALA A 78 3.06 8.69 -11.76
CA ALA A 78 2.55 9.53 -10.67
C ALA A 78 3.68 10.09 -9.78
N LEU A 79 4.60 9.22 -9.32
CA LEU A 79 5.72 9.61 -8.47
C LEU A 79 6.66 10.60 -9.16
N ARG A 80 6.88 10.45 -10.48
CA ARG A 80 7.65 11.43 -11.27
C ARG A 80 6.97 12.80 -11.31
N VAL A 81 5.66 12.85 -11.59
CA VAL A 81 4.87 14.10 -11.62
C VAL A 81 4.87 14.79 -10.25
N TRP A 82 4.88 14.02 -9.16
CA TRP A 82 4.96 14.55 -7.80
C TRP A 82 6.37 14.94 -7.34
N GLY A 83 7.39 14.80 -8.21
CA GLY A 83 8.76 15.24 -7.91
C GLY A 83 9.64 14.22 -7.20
N TYR A 84 9.29 12.93 -7.22
CA TYR A 84 10.06 11.84 -6.60
C TYR A 84 10.91 11.04 -7.60
N ALA A 85 11.17 11.59 -8.80
CA ALA A 85 11.86 10.88 -9.88
C ALA A 85 13.26 10.33 -9.50
N ASP A 86 13.99 11.03 -8.62
CA ASP A 86 15.34 10.65 -8.20
C ASP A 86 15.36 9.61 -7.06
N GLN A 87 14.19 9.21 -6.55
CA GLN A 87 14.05 8.32 -5.40
C GLN A 87 13.44 6.95 -5.76
N ILE A 88 13.12 6.73 -7.04
CA ILE A 88 12.36 5.56 -7.52
C ILE A 88 13.11 4.77 -8.59
#